data_AF-A0A0F5N9R8-F1
#
_entry.id   AF-A0A0F5N9R8-F1
#
_cell.length_a   1.000
_cell.length_b   1.000
_cell.length_c   1.000
_cell.angle_alpha   90.00
_cell.angle_beta   90.00
_cell.angle_gamma   90.00
#
_symmetry.space_group_name_H-M   'P 1'
#
loop_
_entity.id
_entity.type
_entity.pdbx_description
1 polymer ?
#
loop_
_entity_poly.entity_id
_entity_poly.type
_entity_poly.pdbx_seq_one_letter_code
_entity_poly.pdbx_strand_id
1 'polypeptide(L)'
;MTEHVQTPPPATRKWRARAMAIAGLGSALAGVLIGGLWAWIAPPIHAVVALTRAGERVHDYLGNESDHFFDAPCLMLGLLTVVAVVAPVLAWQWREHRGPGMVVALSTGMLTLAAAATATGAALVRISYGALNFDAVPLSKGPSVAYVIQAPPVFFAANPLQVAMTLLWPAAIAALVYAVLAAADARDDLGALPPGDRSSDSLPVGAGGATEAAVS
;
A
#
# COMPACT_ATOMS: atom_id res chain seq x y z
N MET A 1 36.54 16.07 31.28
CA MET A 1 35.11 15.75 31.46
C MET A 1 34.60 15.25 30.11
N THR A 2 34.68 13.94 29.89
CA THR A 2 34.37 13.31 28.60
C THR A 2 32.91 12.86 28.61
N GLU A 3 32.14 13.43 27.69
CA GLU A 3 30.72 13.16 27.48
C GLU A 3 30.55 11.70 27.00
N HIS A 4 29.91 10.85 27.81
CA HIS A 4 29.57 9.49 27.40
C HIS A 4 28.34 9.54 26.49
N VAL A 5 28.56 9.36 25.18
CA VAL A 5 27.48 9.10 24.21
C VAL A 5 26.81 7.78 24.58
N GLN A 6 25.66 7.88 25.24
CA GLN A 6 24.88 6.73 25.68
C GLN A 6 24.24 6.06 24.46
N THR A 7 24.90 5.04 23.93
CA THR A 7 24.37 4.21 22.85
C THR A 7 23.25 3.33 23.42
N PRO A 8 22.04 3.32 22.83
CA PRO A 8 20.94 2.55 23.37
C PRO A 8 21.24 1.05 23.34
N PRO A 9 20.81 0.27 24.37
CA PRO A 9 21.19 -1.12 24.53
C PRO A 9 20.63 -2.02 23.39
N PRO A 10 21.35 -3.08 23.00
CA PRO A 10 21.07 -3.92 21.82
C PRO A 10 19.72 -4.66 21.86
N ALA A 11 19.10 -4.80 23.03
CA ALA A 11 17.79 -5.45 23.21
C ALA A 11 16.65 -4.67 22.53
N THR A 12 16.74 -3.34 22.48
CA THR A 12 15.70 -2.46 21.90
C THR A 12 15.63 -2.57 20.38
N ARG A 13 16.78 -2.74 19.72
CA ARG A 13 16.87 -2.85 18.25
C ARG A 13 16.27 -4.16 17.72
N LYS A 14 16.56 -5.28 18.41
CA LYS A 14 16.03 -6.61 18.03
C LYS A 14 14.51 -6.67 18.15
N TRP A 15 13.94 -6.09 19.22
CA TRP A 15 12.49 -5.99 19.40
C TRP A 15 11.80 -5.16 18.31
N ARG A 16 12.35 -3.98 18.00
CA ARG A 16 11.81 -3.11 16.93
C ARG A 16 11.88 -3.76 15.55
N ALA A 17 12.99 -4.44 15.24
CA ALA A 17 13.13 -5.17 13.98
C ALA A 17 12.09 -6.30 13.86
N ARG A 18 11.85 -7.04 14.95
CA ARG A 18 10.83 -8.09 14.99
C ARG A 18 9.42 -7.53 14.81
N ALA A 19 9.10 -6.42 15.47
CA ALA A 19 7.79 -5.76 15.33
C ALA A 19 7.55 -5.28 13.90
N MET A 20 8.54 -4.63 13.27
CA MET A 20 8.46 -4.22 11.86
C MET A 20 8.31 -5.42 10.92
N ALA A 21 9.05 -6.50 11.17
CA ALA A 21 8.93 -7.72 10.37
C ALA A 21 7.54 -8.35 10.47
N ILE A 22 6.95 -8.42 11.67
CA ILE A 22 5.59 -8.93 11.88
C ILE A 22 4.56 -8.04 11.19
N ALA A 23 4.67 -6.72 11.31
CA ALA A 23 3.77 -5.77 10.66
C ALA A 23 3.87 -5.85 9.13
N GLY A 24 5.09 -5.93 8.60
CA GLY A 24 5.34 -6.12 7.17
C GLY A 24 4.78 -7.46 6.67
N LEU A 25 4.96 -8.54 7.43
CA LEU A 25 4.42 -9.86 7.10
C LEU A 25 2.89 -9.87 7.11
N GLY A 26 2.26 -9.24 8.11
CA GLY A 26 0.81 -9.10 8.16
C GLY A 26 0.26 -8.33 6.97
N SER A 27 0.93 -7.23 6.59
CA SER A 27 0.56 -6.42 5.43
C SER A 27 0.74 -7.19 4.12
N ALA A 28 1.83 -7.93 3.98
CA ALA A 28 2.10 -8.77 2.82
C ALA A 28 1.07 -9.90 2.69
N LEU A 29 0.73 -10.58 3.80
CA LEU A 29 -0.28 -11.66 3.80
C LEU A 29 -1.66 -11.13 3.41
N ALA A 30 -2.06 -9.98 3.95
CA ALA A 30 -3.28 -9.31 3.54
C ALA A 30 -3.25 -8.97 2.04
N GLY A 31 -2.12 -8.48 1.54
CA GLY A 31 -1.92 -8.22 0.11
C GLY A 31 -2.11 -9.48 -0.74
N VAL A 32 -1.50 -10.60 -0.36
CA VAL A 32 -1.67 -11.89 -1.05
C VAL A 32 -3.14 -12.29 -1.13
N LEU A 33 -3.89 -12.17 -0.02
CA LEU A 33 -5.32 -12.48 0.00
C LEU A 33 -6.12 -11.57 -0.93
N ILE A 34 -5.84 -10.27 -0.93
CA ILE A 34 -6.48 -9.31 -1.83
C ILE A 34 -6.15 -9.62 -3.30
N GLY A 35 -4.88 -9.93 -3.61
CA GLY A 35 -4.46 -10.30 -4.96
C GLY A 35 -5.10 -11.60 -5.45
N GLY A 36 -5.25 -12.59 -4.56
CA GLY A 36 -5.96 -13.84 -4.84
C GLY A 36 -7.46 -13.63 -5.07
N LEU A 37 -8.10 -12.83 -4.22
CA LEU A 37 -9.51 -12.45 -4.38
C LEU A 37 -9.71 -11.73 -5.71
N TRP A 38 -8.85 -10.76 -6.03
CA TRP A 38 -8.88 -10.05 -7.31
C TRP A 38 -8.76 -11.01 -8.48
N ALA A 39 -7.77 -11.91 -8.48
CA ALA A 39 -7.56 -12.86 -9.58
C ALA A 39 -8.74 -13.83 -9.78
N TRP A 40 -9.51 -14.09 -8.71
CA TRP A 40 -10.70 -14.93 -8.78
C TRP A 40 -11.92 -14.20 -9.38
N ILE A 41 -12.09 -12.91 -9.08
CA ILE A 41 -13.27 -12.14 -9.50
C ILE A 41 -13.04 -11.27 -10.73
N ALA A 42 -11.78 -11.06 -11.15
CA ALA A 42 -11.45 -10.25 -12.30
C ALA A 42 -12.00 -10.89 -13.60
N PRO A 43 -12.75 -10.12 -14.42
CA PRO A 43 -13.36 -10.66 -15.63
C PRO A 43 -12.29 -10.96 -16.69
N PRO A 44 -12.23 -12.18 -17.25
CA PRO A 44 -11.36 -12.50 -18.37
C PRO A 44 -11.79 -11.73 -19.63
N ILE A 45 -10.84 -11.44 -20.52
CA ILE A 45 -11.06 -10.67 -21.75
C ILE A 45 -11.13 -11.62 -22.94
N HIS A 46 -12.24 -11.64 -23.66
CA HIS A 46 -12.47 -12.46 -24.85
C HIS A 46 -12.15 -11.68 -26.12
N ALA A 47 -11.03 -12.01 -26.76
CA ALA A 47 -10.60 -11.40 -28.01
C ALA A 47 -10.90 -12.31 -29.21
N VAL A 48 -11.11 -11.69 -30.38
CA VAL A 48 -11.27 -12.41 -31.65
C VAL A 48 -10.12 -12.06 -32.58
N VAL A 49 -9.46 -13.11 -33.08
CA VAL A 49 -8.42 -13.00 -34.12
C VAL A 49 -9.03 -13.44 -35.43
N ALA A 50 -9.11 -12.55 -36.41
CA ALA A 50 -9.60 -12.86 -37.75
C ALA A 50 -8.50 -12.63 -38.81
N LEU A 51 -8.46 -13.45 -39.87
CA LEU A 51 -7.76 -13.06 -41.10
C LEU A 51 -8.67 -12.21 -41.97
N THR A 52 -8.14 -11.10 -42.46
CA THR A 52 -8.76 -10.34 -43.54
C THR A 52 -8.70 -11.11 -44.85
N ARG A 53 -9.51 -10.70 -45.83
CA ARG A 53 -9.50 -11.27 -47.19
C ARG A 53 -8.14 -11.11 -47.90
N ALA A 54 -7.29 -10.20 -47.42
CA ALA A 54 -5.93 -9.96 -47.88
C ALA A 54 -4.86 -10.80 -47.15
N GLY A 55 -5.25 -11.63 -46.18
CA GLY A 55 -4.34 -12.47 -45.40
C GLY A 55 -3.72 -11.77 -44.18
N GLU A 56 -4.15 -10.56 -43.86
CA GLU A 56 -3.66 -9.77 -42.72
C GLU A 56 -4.38 -10.20 -41.44
N ARG A 57 -3.67 -10.37 -40.33
CA ARG A 57 -4.25 -10.75 -39.04
C ARG A 57 -4.78 -9.51 -38.33
N VAL A 58 -6.10 -9.35 -38.28
CA VAL A 58 -6.76 -8.28 -37.54
C VAL A 58 -7.33 -8.85 -36.25
N HIS A 59 -7.04 -8.17 -35.16
CA HIS A 59 -7.50 -8.49 -33.82
C HIS A 59 -8.52 -7.44 -33.44
N ASP A 60 -9.71 -7.86 -33.02
CA ASP A 60 -10.73 -6.94 -32.53
C ASP A 60 -11.33 -7.48 -31.24
N TYR A 61 -11.72 -6.57 -30.36
CA TYR A 61 -12.39 -6.89 -29.10
C TYR A 61 -13.90 -6.85 -29.36
N LEU A 62 -14.63 -7.89 -28.96
CA LEU A 62 -16.06 -7.96 -29.24
C LEU A 62 -16.84 -6.97 -28.37
N GLY A 63 -17.47 -5.98 -28.99
CA GLY A 63 -18.43 -5.11 -28.31
C GLY A 63 -17.83 -4.40 -27.09
N ASN A 64 -18.35 -4.68 -25.89
CA ASN A 64 -17.94 -4.03 -24.64
C ASN A 64 -16.73 -4.69 -23.96
N GLU A 65 -16.11 -5.70 -24.57
CA GLU A 65 -15.01 -6.44 -23.95
C GLU A 65 -13.77 -5.56 -23.70
N SER A 66 -13.63 -4.47 -24.46
CA SER A 66 -12.58 -3.47 -24.24
C SER A 66 -12.69 -2.79 -22.87
N ASP A 67 -13.87 -2.74 -22.26
CA ASP A 67 -14.08 -2.08 -20.97
C ASP A 67 -13.42 -2.86 -19.83
N HIS A 68 -13.20 -4.17 -19.99
CA HIS A 68 -12.49 -4.99 -19.01
C HIS A 68 -11.02 -4.59 -18.83
N PHE A 69 -10.42 -3.88 -19.79
CA PHE A 69 -9.10 -3.27 -19.61
C PHE A 69 -9.12 -2.13 -18.57
N PHE A 70 -10.26 -1.48 -18.37
CA PHE A 70 -10.46 -0.45 -17.37
C PHE A 70 -11.02 -1.03 -16.07
N ASP A 71 -12.03 -1.92 -16.16
CA ASP A 71 -12.70 -2.49 -14.99
C ASP A 71 -11.75 -3.31 -14.11
N ALA A 72 -10.90 -4.15 -14.70
CA ALA A 72 -10.04 -5.04 -13.92
C ALA A 72 -9.00 -4.28 -13.06
N PRO A 73 -8.25 -3.28 -13.59
CA PRO A 73 -7.40 -2.43 -12.76
C PRO A 73 -8.18 -1.57 -11.77
N CYS A 74 -9.35 -1.04 -12.16
CA CYS A 74 -10.26 -0.30 -11.27
C CYS A 74 -10.70 -1.15 -10.07
N LEU A 75 -11.00 -2.43 -10.30
CA LEU A 75 -11.40 -3.37 -9.26
C LEU A 75 -10.25 -3.62 -8.27
N MET A 76 -9.00 -3.78 -8.76
CA MET A 76 -7.82 -3.84 -7.88
C MET A 76 -7.68 -2.57 -7.05
N LEU A 77 -7.76 -1.40 -7.69
CA LEU A 77 -7.64 -0.11 -7.03
C LEU A 77 -8.74 0.10 -5.98
N GLY A 78 -9.97 -0.34 -6.28
CA GLY A 78 -11.11 -0.30 -5.37
C GLY A 78 -10.88 -1.15 -4.13
N LEU A 79 -10.46 -2.41 -4.29
CA LEU A 79 -10.13 -3.30 -3.17
C LEU A 79 -9.03 -2.71 -2.27
N LEU A 80 -7.96 -2.17 -2.88
CA LEU A 80 -6.89 -1.50 -2.15
C LEU A 80 -7.39 -0.25 -1.41
N THR A 81 -8.29 0.51 -2.03
CA THR A 81 -8.86 1.73 -1.44
C THR A 81 -9.72 1.41 -0.21
N VAL A 82 -10.51 0.33 -0.23
CA VAL A 82 -11.27 -0.14 0.95
C VAL A 82 -10.31 -0.38 2.12
N VAL A 83 -9.22 -1.11 1.89
CA VAL A 83 -8.21 -1.38 2.93
C VAL A 83 -7.54 -0.08 3.38
N ALA A 84 -7.21 0.82 2.44
CA ALA A 84 -6.59 2.11 2.71
C ALA A 84 -7.46 3.05 3.55
N VAL A 85 -8.79 2.88 3.56
CA VAL A 85 -9.71 3.64 4.41
C VAL A 85 -9.90 2.94 5.77
N VAL A 86 -10.12 1.62 5.78
CA VAL A 86 -10.42 0.88 7.01
C VAL A 86 -9.20 0.81 7.94
N ALA A 87 -8.01 0.55 7.41
CA ALA A 87 -6.80 0.40 8.21
C ALA A 87 -6.43 1.65 9.05
N PRO A 88 -6.39 2.89 8.50
CA PRO A 88 -6.13 4.06 9.33
C PRO A 88 -7.22 4.30 10.37
N VAL A 89 -8.50 3.99 10.07
CA VAL A 89 -9.59 4.10 11.06
C VAL A 89 -9.40 3.13 12.23
N LEU A 90 -8.97 1.91 11.94
CA LEU A 90 -8.65 0.91 12.97
C LEU A 90 -7.39 1.30 13.76
N ALA A 91 -6.34 1.73 13.06
CA ALA A 91 -5.10 2.18 13.69
C ALA A 91 -5.36 3.40 14.60
N TRP A 92 -6.27 4.30 14.20
CA TRP A 92 -6.67 5.45 14.99
C TRP A 92 -7.26 5.10 16.35
N GLN A 93 -7.81 3.89 16.52
CA GLN A 93 -8.30 3.41 17.81
C GLN A 93 -7.17 3.21 18.82
N TRP A 94 -5.93 3.01 18.37
CA TRP A 94 -4.77 2.80 19.23
C TRP A 94 -4.18 4.13 19.68
N ARG A 95 -4.82 4.75 20.68
CA ARG A 95 -4.47 6.10 21.15
C ARG A 95 -3.00 6.24 21.56
N GLU A 96 -2.43 5.22 22.21
CA GLU A 96 -1.04 5.19 22.66
C GLU A 96 0.00 5.33 21.53
N HIS A 97 -0.37 4.98 20.29
CA HIS A 97 0.55 4.96 19.15
C HIS A 97 0.32 6.12 18.18
N ARG A 98 -0.64 7.02 18.47
CA ARG A 98 -0.93 8.15 17.60
C ARG A 98 0.28 9.08 17.50
N GLY A 99 0.55 9.52 16.28
CA GLY A 99 1.67 10.40 15.96
C GLY A 99 2.28 10.11 14.58
N PRO A 100 3.36 10.82 14.21
CA PRO A 100 3.99 10.67 12.90
C PRO A 100 4.47 9.23 12.61
N GLY A 101 4.88 8.49 13.64
CA GLY A 101 5.30 7.09 13.51
C GLY A 101 4.20 6.17 12.99
N MET A 102 2.94 6.40 13.38
CA MET A 102 1.80 5.61 12.90
C MET A 102 1.54 5.85 11.42
N VAL A 103 1.68 7.10 10.95
CA VAL A 103 1.56 7.43 9.53
C VAL A 103 2.63 6.72 8.70
N VAL A 104 3.89 6.75 9.16
CA VAL A 104 4.99 6.06 8.47
C VAL A 104 4.73 4.55 8.41
N ALA A 105 4.28 3.95 9.51
CA ALA A 105 3.94 2.53 9.57
C ALA A 105 2.76 2.17 8.65
N LEU A 106 1.70 2.97 8.63
CA LEU A 106 0.55 2.78 7.74
C LEU A 106 0.95 2.90 6.27
N SER A 107 1.69 3.94 5.90
CA SER A 107 2.11 4.16 4.51
C SER A 107 3.03 3.04 4.01
N THR A 108 4.00 2.60 4.82
CA THR A 108 4.90 1.49 4.45
C THR A 108 4.16 0.15 4.41
N GLY A 109 3.22 -0.08 5.33
CA GLY A 109 2.32 -1.24 5.30
C GLY A 109 1.45 -1.28 4.04
N MET A 110 0.86 -0.15 3.65
CA MET A 110 0.05 -0.04 2.44
C MET A 110 0.84 -0.27 1.17
N LEU A 111 2.06 0.27 1.07
CA LEU A 111 2.96 -0.01 -0.05
C LEU A 111 3.28 -1.51 -0.15
N THR A 112 3.60 -2.13 0.99
CA THR A 112 3.91 -3.57 1.06
C THR A 112 2.71 -4.42 0.65
N LEU A 113 1.52 -4.06 1.13
CA LEU A 113 0.26 -4.71 0.80
C LEU A 113 -0.07 -4.57 -0.69
N ALA A 114 0.04 -3.37 -1.26
CA ALA A 114 -0.23 -3.11 -2.67
C ALA A 114 0.72 -3.87 -3.59
N ALA A 115 2.01 -3.90 -3.24
CA ALA A 115 3.02 -4.65 -3.98
C ALA A 115 2.72 -6.16 -3.94
N ALA A 116 2.41 -6.71 -2.77
CA ALA A 116 2.04 -8.12 -2.62
C ALA A 116 0.75 -8.47 -3.38
N ALA A 117 -0.28 -7.62 -3.32
CA ALA A 117 -1.54 -7.84 -4.02
C ALA A 117 -1.40 -7.83 -5.53
N THR A 118 -0.75 -6.81 -6.08
CA THR A 118 -0.55 -6.68 -7.53
C THR A 118 0.36 -7.78 -8.08
N ALA A 119 1.44 -8.13 -7.37
CA ALA A 119 2.32 -9.23 -7.76
C ALA A 119 1.58 -10.58 -7.73
N THR A 120 0.79 -10.83 -6.68
CA THR A 120 0.01 -12.08 -6.56
C THR A 120 -1.06 -12.17 -7.65
N GLY A 121 -1.82 -11.09 -7.86
CA GLY A 121 -2.84 -11.05 -8.91
C GLY A 121 -2.24 -11.27 -10.31
N ALA A 122 -1.12 -10.60 -10.61
CA ALA A 122 -0.42 -10.76 -11.88
C ALA A 122 0.10 -12.19 -12.07
N ALA A 123 0.68 -12.79 -11.02
CA ALA A 123 1.20 -14.15 -11.07
C ALA A 123 0.09 -15.18 -11.27
N LEU A 124 -1.01 -15.08 -10.52
CA LEU A 124 -2.13 -16.02 -10.63
C LEU A 124 -2.78 -15.97 -12.01
N VAL A 125 -3.08 -14.78 -12.52
CA VAL A 125 -3.63 -14.62 -13.87
C VAL A 125 -2.64 -15.12 -14.93
N ARG A 126 -1.33 -14.87 -14.77
CA ARG A 126 -0.32 -15.39 -15.68
C ARG A 126 -0.23 -16.91 -15.69
N ILE A 127 -0.41 -17.56 -14.54
CA ILE A 127 -0.45 -19.02 -14.41
C ILE A 127 -1.73 -19.59 -15.05
N SER A 128 -2.87 -18.95 -14.82
CA SER A 128 -4.18 -19.44 -15.29
C SER A 128 -4.40 -19.25 -16.79
N TYR A 129 -3.99 -18.10 -17.35
CA TYR A 129 -4.28 -17.72 -18.74
C TYR A 129 -3.05 -17.76 -19.66
N GLY A 130 -1.84 -17.85 -19.10
CA GLY A 130 -0.60 -17.86 -19.87
C GLY A 130 -0.21 -16.49 -20.46
N ALA A 131 0.80 -16.51 -21.32
CA ALA A 131 1.23 -15.37 -22.11
C ALA A 131 0.55 -15.45 -23.47
N LEU A 132 -0.47 -14.63 -23.71
CA LEU A 132 -1.12 -14.64 -25.01
C LEU A 132 -0.17 -14.07 -26.08
N ASN A 133 0.17 -14.90 -27.07
CA ASN A 133 0.85 -14.48 -28.28
C ASN A 133 -0.11 -14.59 -29.48
N PHE A 134 -0.65 -13.43 -29.86
CA PHE A 134 -1.53 -13.25 -31.01
C PHE A 134 -0.93 -13.75 -32.34
N ASP A 135 0.40 -13.68 -32.49
CA ASP A 135 1.10 -14.15 -33.70
C ASP A 135 1.29 -15.67 -33.74
N ALA A 136 1.13 -16.36 -32.62
CA ALA A 136 1.26 -17.82 -32.52
C ALA A 136 -0.09 -18.55 -32.62
N VAL A 137 -1.22 -17.83 -32.68
CA VAL A 137 -2.55 -18.46 -32.72
C VAL A 137 -2.74 -19.25 -34.02
N PRO A 138 -2.98 -20.58 -33.96
CA PRO A 138 -3.18 -21.39 -35.15
C PRO A 138 -4.55 -21.09 -35.76
N LEU A 139 -4.55 -20.44 -36.92
CA LEU A 139 -5.76 -20.13 -37.67
C LEU A 139 -6.00 -21.29 -38.66
N SER A 140 -6.91 -22.20 -38.31
CA SER A 140 -7.27 -23.31 -39.20
C SER A 140 -7.94 -22.79 -40.48
N LYS A 141 -7.69 -23.45 -41.61
CA LYS A 141 -8.16 -23.00 -42.93
C LYS A 141 -9.71 -23.04 -43.03
N GLY A 142 -10.31 -21.85 -42.87
CA GLY A 142 -11.69 -21.47 -43.19
C GLY A 142 -12.72 -21.63 -42.06
N PRO A 143 -13.69 -20.69 -41.90
CA PRO A 143 -13.49 -19.23 -41.86
C PRO A 143 -12.47 -18.90 -40.76
N SER A 144 -11.52 -18.01 -41.07
CA SER A 144 -10.29 -17.83 -40.29
C SER A 144 -10.50 -16.94 -39.07
N VAL A 145 -11.33 -17.38 -38.13
CA VAL A 145 -11.64 -16.69 -36.88
C VAL A 145 -11.26 -17.60 -35.72
N ALA A 146 -10.41 -17.13 -34.82
CA ALA A 146 -10.06 -17.80 -33.57
C ALA A 146 -10.51 -16.95 -32.38
N TYR A 147 -11.23 -17.58 -31.45
CA TYR A 147 -11.61 -16.98 -30.17
C TYR A 147 -10.51 -17.27 -29.15
N VAL A 148 -10.07 -16.23 -28.47
CA VAL A 148 -8.93 -16.31 -27.56
C VAL A 148 -9.24 -15.57 -26.28
N ILE A 149 -8.78 -16.11 -25.16
CA ILE A 149 -8.94 -15.49 -23.85
C ILE A 149 -7.62 -14.82 -23.48
N GLN A 150 -7.69 -13.53 -23.15
CA GLN A 150 -6.59 -12.73 -22.65
C GLN A 150 -6.73 -12.53 -21.14
N ALA A 151 -5.58 -12.61 -20.48
CA ALA A 151 -5.41 -12.30 -19.06
C ALA A 151 -5.94 -10.89 -18.71
N PRO A 152 -6.76 -10.75 -17.65
CA PRO A 152 -7.14 -9.43 -17.14
C PRO A 152 -5.89 -8.62 -16.74
N PRO A 153 -5.83 -7.31 -17.09
CA PRO A 153 -4.73 -6.47 -16.67
C PRO A 153 -4.86 -6.07 -15.19
N VAL A 154 -3.76 -6.19 -14.44
CA VAL A 154 -3.68 -5.71 -13.04
C VAL A 154 -3.49 -4.19 -12.99
N PHE A 155 -2.79 -3.63 -13.98
CA PHE A 155 -2.45 -2.21 -14.07
C PHE A 155 -3.09 -1.60 -15.31
N PHE A 156 -3.40 -0.30 -15.25
CA PHE A 156 -3.92 0.44 -16.41
C PHE A 156 -2.93 0.48 -17.58
N ALA A 157 -1.62 0.49 -17.31
CA ALA A 157 -0.61 0.22 -18.31
C ALA A 157 0.68 -0.34 -17.66
N ALA A 158 1.57 -0.85 -18.50
CA ALA A 158 2.89 -1.33 -18.11
C ALA A 158 3.94 -0.22 -17.91
N ASN A 159 3.56 1.06 -18.04
CA ASN A 159 4.47 2.18 -17.82
C ASN A 159 4.91 2.22 -16.34
N PRO A 160 6.22 2.29 -16.03
CA PRO A 160 6.71 2.26 -14.65
C PRO A 160 6.13 3.37 -13.77
N LEU A 161 5.85 4.55 -14.33
CA LEU A 161 5.25 5.65 -13.57
C LEU A 161 3.81 5.32 -13.15
N GLN A 162 3.01 4.75 -14.05
CA GLN A 162 1.64 4.37 -13.72
C GLN A 162 1.60 3.24 -12.69
N VAL A 163 2.49 2.24 -12.82
CA VAL A 163 2.67 1.19 -11.81
C VAL A 163 3.02 1.81 -10.45
N ALA A 164 3.99 2.73 -10.41
CA ALA A 164 4.37 3.41 -9.18
C ALA A 164 3.21 4.20 -8.56
N MET A 165 2.40 4.90 -9.38
CA MET A 165 1.22 5.62 -8.90
C MET A 165 0.15 4.68 -8.34
N THR A 166 -0.12 3.54 -8.99
CA THR A 166 -1.04 2.52 -8.47
C THR A 166 -0.58 1.96 -7.13
N LEU A 167 0.72 1.69 -6.97
CA LEU A 167 1.28 1.19 -5.71
C LEU A 167 1.25 2.25 -4.60
N LEU A 168 1.48 3.52 -4.94
CA LEU A 168 1.49 4.63 -3.98
C LEU A 168 0.07 5.04 -3.56
N TRP A 169 -0.93 4.79 -4.41
CA TRP A 169 -2.32 5.15 -4.19
C TRP A 169 -2.86 4.80 -2.79
N PRO A 170 -2.85 3.53 -2.32
CA PRO A 170 -3.38 3.19 -1.01
C PRO A 170 -2.60 3.85 0.13
N ALA A 171 -1.30 4.08 -0.02
CA ALA A 171 -0.52 4.79 0.99
C ALA A 171 -0.93 6.27 1.07
N ALA A 172 -1.17 6.91 -0.08
CA ALA A 172 -1.64 8.30 -0.14
C ALA A 172 -3.04 8.45 0.46
N ILE A 173 -3.98 7.54 0.13
CA ILE A 173 -5.33 7.54 0.71
C ILE A 173 -5.28 7.31 2.22
N ALA A 174 -4.48 6.33 2.69
CA ALA A 174 -4.37 6.07 4.13
C ALA A 174 -3.79 7.26 4.89
N ALA A 175 -2.76 7.92 4.34
CA ALA A 175 -2.18 9.12 4.91
C ALA A 175 -3.19 10.29 4.93
N LEU A 176 -3.99 10.44 3.88
CA LEU A 176 -5.05 11.45 3.82
C LEU A 176 -6.14 11.21 4.87
N VAL A 177 -6.66 9.98 4.98
CA VAL A 177 -7.65 9.61 6.00
C VAL A 177 -7.10 9.85 7.41
N TYR A 178 -5.85 9.45 7.65
CA TYR A 178 -5.18 9.73 8.92
C TYR A 178 -5.08 11.23 9.20
N ALA A 179 -4.68 12.02 8.21
CA ALA A 179 -4.55 13.47 8.35
C ALA A 179 -5.89 14.13 8.69
N VAL A 180 -6.99 13.68 8.09
CA VAL A 180 -8.34 14.15 8.43
C VAL A 180 -8.70 13.80 9.87
N LEU A 181 -8.43 12.57 10.31
CA LEU A 181 -8.68 12.14 11.69
C LEU A 181 -7.84 12.95 12.69
N ALA A 182 -6.58 13.24 12.36
CA ALA A 182 -5.69 14.06 13.18
C ALA A 182 -6.12 15.52 13.24
N ALA A 183 -6.53 16.11 12.11
CA ALA A 183 -7.03 17.48 12.06
C ALA A 183 -8.37 17.65 12.79
N ALA A 184 -9.16 16.59 12.88
CA ALA A 184 -10.43 16.57 13.61
C ALA A 184 -10.27 16.32 15.13
N ASP A 185 -9.08 15.91 15.59
CA ASP A 185 -8.82 15.70 17.02
C ASP A 185 -8.57 17.06 17.69
N ALA A 186 -9.38 17.37 18.71
CA ALA A 186 -9.29 18.66 19.41
C ALA A 186 -8.06 18.78 20.32
N ARG A 187 -7.28 17.71 20.48
CA ARG A 187 -6.11 17.71 21.36
C ARG A 187 -4.83 17.69 20.53
N ASP A 188 -3.92 18.60 20.85
CA ASP A 188 -2.60 18.68 20.21
C ASP A 188 -1.73 17.45 20.50
N ASP A 189 -2.02 16.71 21.58
CA ASP A 189 -1.35 15.45 21.93
C ASP A 189 -1.87 14.24 21.13
N LEU A 190 -2.85 14.46 20.24
CA LEU A 190 -3.58 13.42 19.50
C LEU A 190 -4.20 12.35 20.43
N GLY A 191 -4.32 12.60 21.73
CA GLY A 191 -4.75 11.62 22.73
C GLY A 191 -3.70 10.56 23.10
N ALA A 192 -2.43 10.74 22.72
CA ALA A 192 -1.34 9.95 23.26
C ALA A 192 -1.11 10.32 24.73
N LEU A 193 -1.05 9.33 25.62
CA LEU A 193 -0.73 9.57 27.03
C LEU A 193 0.63 10.31 27.08
N PRO A 194 0.78 11.38 27.92
CA PRO A 194 2.07 12.04 28.06
C PRO A 194 3.14 10.98 28.32
N PRO A 195 4.31 11.06 27.65
CA PRO A 195 5.42 10.17 27.93
C PRO A 195 5.64 10.19 29.43
N GLY A 196 5.43 9.06 30.11
CA GLY A 196 5.49 8.97 31.56
C GLY A 196 6.74 9.69 32.06
N ASP A 197 6.53 10.61 33.01
CA ASP A 197 7.51 11.51 33.62
C ASP A 197 8.88 11.52 32.94
N ARG A 198 9.11 12.53 32.09
CA ARG A 198 10.48 13.06 32.02
C ARG A 198 10.80 13.49 33.45
N SER A 199 11.61 12.67 34.11
CA SER A 199 12.29 12.92 35.39
C SER A 199 12.23 14.40 35.73
N SER A 200 11.47 14.71 36.77
CA SER A 200 11.37 15.98 37.47
C SER A 200 12.71 16.35 38.13
N ASP A 201 13.76 16.43 37.31
CA ASP A 201 15.13 16.74 37.70
C ASP A 201 15.64 18.00 36.96
N SER A 202 14.71 18.83 36.48
CA SER A 202 14.98 20.26 36.38
C SER A 202 15.08 20.80 37.81
N LEU A 203 16.29 20.73 38.35
CA LEU A 203 16.69 21.39 39.59
C LEU A 203 16.09 22.80 39.65
N PRO A 204 15.56 23.26 40.79
CA PRO A 204 15.11 24.63 40.92
C PRO A 204 16.31 25.54 40.65
N VAL A 205 16.13 26.52 39.75
CA VAL A 205 17.00 27.70 39.68
C VAL A 205 17.11 28.22 41.12
N GLY A 206 18.31 28.11 41.68
CA GLY A 206 18.59 28.59 43.03
C GLY A 206 18.24 30.06 43.09
N ALA A 207 17.23 30.39 43.90
CA ALA A 207 17.07 31.73 44.44
C ALA A 207 18.30 31.99 45.32
N GLY A 208 19.35 32.55 44.70
CA GLY A 208 20.53 33.05 45.38
C GLY A 208 20.11 34.18 46.31
N GLY A 209 20.23 33.92 47.60
CA GLY A 209 19.71 34.71 48.71
C GLY A 209 20.01 36.21 48.65
N ALA A 210 18.99 36.97 48.98
CA ALA A 210 19.17 38.22 49.70
C ALA A 210 19.74 37.90 51.09
N THR A 211 20.98 38.29 51.34
CA THR A 211 21.48 38.50 52.70
C THR A 211 21.95 39.94 52.82
N GLU A 212 21.08 40.71 53.44
CA GLU A 212 21.34 41.86 54.28
C GLU A 212 22.65 41.72 55.08
N ALA A 213 23.55 42.70 54.91
CA ALA A 213 24.52 43.19 55.90
C ALA A 213 25.23 44.40 55.27
N ALA A 214 25.56 45.50 55.93
CA ALA A 214 25.18 46.10 57.21
C ALA A 214 25.68 47.56 57.10
N VAL A 215 25.07 48.45 57.87
CA VAL A 215 25.52 49.82 58.11
C VAL A 215 26.99 49.86 58.53
N SER A 216 27.79 50.72 57.89
CA SER A 216 28.71 51.63 58.57
C SER A 216 29.12 52.79 57.67
#